data_AF-A0A8B4QAV8-F1
#
_entry.id   AF-A0A8B4QAV8-F1
#
_cell.length_a   1.000
_cell.length_b   1.000
_cell.length_c   1.000
_cell.angle_alpha   90.00
_cell.angle_beta   90.00
_cell.angle_gamma   90.00
#
_symmetry.space_group_name_H-M   'P 1'
#
loop_
_entity.id
_entity.type
_entity.pdbx_description
1 polymer ?
#
loop_
_entity_poly.entity_id
_entity_poly.type
_entity_poly.pdbx_seq_one_letter_code
_entity_poly.pdbx_strand_id
1 'polypeptide(L)'
;MLWIVFFLLISLGLVKIWKVGTVEAMSYSSVLRRGLLFEVLQLNAYAIEVYTRGLEQLTLSEDERNNLHYLIGILFQKQKKEQLAITHFDEVFKTEPDFYEYKKEYRDIIKTYKKMDRQKLQHILAVFEKQSDHDERFSKLKYVE
;
A
#
# COMPACT_ATOMS: atom_id res chain seq x y z
N MET A 1 29.80 22.21 -21.60
CA MET A 1 29.83 20.75 -21.78
C MET A 1 29.11 20.01 -20.64
N LEU A 2 29.44 20.27 -19.37
CA LEU A 2 28.78 19.67 -18.19
C LEU A 2 27.24 19.83 -18.15
N TRP A 3 26.72 21.01 -18.49
CA TRP A 3 25.28 21.28 -18.51
C TRP A 3 24.49 20.45 -19.53
N ILE A 4 25.10 20.10 -20.66
CA ILE A 4 24.47 19.28 -21.71
C ILE A 4 24.34 17.83 -21.21
N VAL A 5 25.39 17.31 -20.55
CA VAL A 5 25.37 15.98 -19.94
C VAL A 5 24.33 15.89 -18.83
N PHE A 6 24.22 16.93 -17.99
CA PHE A 6 23.21 16.98 -16.93
C PHE A 6 21.77 16.99 -17.48
N PHE A 7 21.51 17.81 -18.52
CA PHE A 7 20.21 17.83 -19.19
C PHE A 7 19.86 16.50 -19.85
N LEU A 8 20.83 15.84 -20.48
CA LEU A 8 20.67 14.52 -21.08
C LEU A 8 20.29 13.47 -20.03
N LEU A 9 20.97 13.46 -18.88
CA LEU A 9 20.67 12.53 -17.78
C LEU A 9 19.26 12.74 -17.21
N ILE A 10 18.82 13.99 -17.03
CA ILE A 10 17.46 14.31 -16.59
C ILE A 10 16.44 13.85 -17.63
N SER A 11 16.68 14.15 -18.92
CA SER A 11 15.78 13.77 -20.01
C SER A 11 15.62 12.25 -20.14
N LEU A 12 16.71 11.50 -19.98
CA LEU A 12 16.71 10.03 -19.98
C LEU A 12 15.93 9.48 -18.78
N GLY A 13 16.07 10.12 -17.61
CA GLY A 13 15.28 9.80 -16.43
C GLY A 13 13.78 9.99 -16.66
N LEU A 14 13.40 11.15 -17.22
CA LEU A 14 12.00 11.48 -17.56
C LEU A 14 11.42 10.54 -18.61
N VAL A 15 12.17 10.20 -19.66
CA VAL A 15 11.74 9.24 -20.69
C VAL A 15 11.57 7.84 -20.10
N LYS A 16 12.45 7.42 -19.19
CA LYS A 16 12.33 6.11 -18.52
C LYS A 16 11.10 6.09 -17.60
N ILE A 17 10.84 7.15 -16.85
CA ILE A 17 9.63 7.31 -16.03
C ILE A 17 8.38 7.29 -16.92
N TRP A 18 8.38 8.02 -18.03
CA TRP A 18 7.26 8.04 -18.97
C TRP A 18 7.00 6.67 -19.61
N LYS A 19 8.04 5.99 -20.10
CA LYS A 19 7.94 4.66 -20.70
C LYS A 19 7.45 3.61 -19.71
N VAL A 20 7.93 3.68 -18.47
CA VAL A 20 7.45 2.86 -17.37
C VAL A 20 6.01 3.24 -16.99
N GLY A 21 5.54 4.46 -17.19
CA GLY A 21 4.14 4.85 -16.94
C GLY A 21 3.13 4.40 -18.01
N THR A 22 3.56 4.26 -19.27
CA THR A 22 2.63 4.21 -20.41
C THR A 22 2.79 3.02 -21.36
N VAL A 23 3.94 2.32 -21.40
CA VAL A 23 4.25 1.44 -22.54
C VAL A 23 4.15 -0.07 -22.27
N GLU A 24 4.48 -0.60 -21.09
CA GLU A 24 4.23 -2.04 -20.86
C GLU A 24 2.80 -2.27 -20.40
N ALA A 25 2.19 -3.33 -20.92
CA ALA A 25 0.92 -3.88 -20.44
C ALA A 25 0.96 -4.01 -18.90
N MET A 26 -0.07 -3.48 -18.24
CA MET A 26 -0.16 -3.60 -16.80
C MET A 26 -0.45 -5.06 -16.46
N SER A 27 0.50 -5.69 -15.77
CA SER A 27 0.28 -6.89 -14.97
C SER A 27 0.44 -6.51 -13.50
N TYR A 28 -0.07 -7.34 -12.60
CA TYR A 28 0.10 -7.12 -11.15
C TYR A 28 1.57 -6.91 -10.78
N SER A 29 2.47 -7.75 -11.30
CA SER A 29 3.92 -7.63 -11.07
C SER A 29 4.53 -6.32 -11.59
N SER A 30 4.00 -5.78 -12.70
CA SER A 30 4.47 -4.51 -13.26
C SER A 30 3.96 -3.35 -12.40
N VAL A 31 2.68 -3.39 -11.98
CA VAL A 31 2.08 -2.42 -11.06
C VAL A 31 2.88 -2.34 -9.75
N LEU A 32 3.22 -3.47 -9.12
CA LEU A 32 4.03 -3.48 -7.90
C LEU A 32 5.43 -2.88 -8.11
N ARG A 33 6.14 -3.30 -9.17
CA ARG A 33 7.49 -2.79 -9.45
C ARG A 33 7.50 -1.28 -9.70
N ARG A 34 6.50 -0.78 -10.41
CA ARG A 34 6.35 0.64 -10.73
C ARG A 34 5.99 1.47 -9.51
N GLY A 35 5.00 1.02 -8.74
CA GLY A 35 4.61 1.70 -7.51
C GLY A 35 5.77 1.76 -6.52
N LEU A 36 6.48 0.64 -6.31
CA LEU A 36 7.68 0.61 -5.46
C LEU A 36 8.77 1.59 -5.95
N LEU A 37 9.02 1.66 -7.26
CA LEU A 37 9.97 2.63 -7.82
C LEU A 37 9.56 4.06 -7.46
N PHE A 38 8.27 4.39 -7.61
CA PHE A 38 7.77 5.72 -7.23
C PHE A 38 7.86 5.97 -5.72
N GLU A 39 7.60 4.98 -4.87
CA GLU A 39 7.78 5.09 -3.42
C GLU A 39 9.24 5.36 -3.04
N VAL A 40 10.20 4.63 -3.64
CA VAL A 40 11.64 4.83 -3.41
C VAL A 40 12.08 6.23 -3.83
N LEU A 41 11.48 6.78 -4.88
CA LEU A 41 11.72 8.15 -5.36
C LEU A 41 10.92 9.21 -4.57
N GLN A 42 10.15 8.83 -3.55
CA GLN A 42 9.26 9.69 -2.77
C GLN A 42 8.15 10.36 -3.60
N LEU A 43 7.87 9.81 -4.78
CA LEU A 43 6.84 10.25 -5.71
C LEU A 43 5.48 9.61 -5.35
N ASN A 44 5.03 9.83 -4.11
CA ASN A 44 3.87 9.13 -3.52
C ASN A 44 2.57 9.29 -4.32
N ALA A 45 2.36 10.43 -4.98
CA ALA A 45 1.18 10.64 -5.82
C ALA A 45 1.16 9.68 -7.02
N TYR A 46 2.30 9.50 -7.69
CA TYR A 46 2.46 8.57 -8.81
C TYR A 46 2.39 7.11 -8.36
N ALA A 47 2.92 6.79 -7.17
CA ALA A 47 2.77 5.44 -6.60
C ALA A 47 1.28 5.10 -6.38
N ILE A 48 0.52 6.01 -5.75
CA ILE A 48 -0.93 5.85 -5.57
C ILE A 48 -1.63 5.70 -6.92
N GLU A 49 -1.33 6.57 -7.90
CA GLU A 49 -1.95 6.50 -9.23
C GLU A 49 -1.75 5.13 -9.89
N VAL A 50 -0.52 4.60 -9.86
CA VAL A 50 -0.21 3.29 -10.45
C VAL A 50 -0.97 2.16 -9.75
N TYR A 51 -1.01 2.16 -8.41
CA TYR A 51 -1.75 1.14 -7.67
C TYR A 51 -3.26 1.23 -7.90
N THR A 52 -3.82 2.43 -7.93
CA THR A 52 -5.24 2.69 -8.23
C THR A 52 -5.60 2.19 -9.62
N ARG A 53 -4.79 2.51 -10.63
CA ARG A 53 -5.00 1.97 -12.00
C ARG A 53 -4.91 0.45 -12.04
N GLY A 54 -4.05 -0.15 -11.22
CA GLY A 54 -3.99 -1.60 -11.05
C GLY A 54 -5.29 -2.19 -10.53
N LEU A 55 -5.89 -1.57 -9.50
CA LEU A 55 -7.18 -1.99 -8.95
C LEU A 55 -8.34 -1.87 -9.96
N GLU A 56 -8.30 -0.85 -10.82
CA GLU A 56 -9.36 -0.56 -11.80
C GLU A 56 -9.29 -1.43 -13.06
N GLN A 57 -8.08 -1.73 -13.53
CA GLN A 57 -7.87 -2.27 -14.88
C GLN A 57 -7.49 -3.75 -14.90
N LEU A 58 -7.09 -4.33 -13.76
CA LEU A 58 -6.66 -5.71 -13.68
C LEU A 58 -7.73 -6.62 -13.08
N THR A 59 -7.80 -7.84 -13.59
CA THR A 59 -8.47 -8.94 -12.90
C THR A 59 -7.49 -9.47 -11.84
N LEU A 60 -7.74 -9.14 -10.59
CA LEU A 60 -6.90 -9.47 -9.44
C LEU A 60 -7.54 -10.56 -8.60
N SER A 61 -6.72 -11.45 -8.06
CA SER A 61 -7.11 -12.27 -6.90
C SER A 61 -7.39 -11.39 -5.67
N GLU A 62 -8.04 -11.96 -4.65
CA GLU A 62 -8.32 -11.24 -3.41
C GLU A 62 -7.03 -10.78 -2.72
N ASP A 63 -6.01 -11.65 -2.65
CA ASP A 63 -4.71 -11.31 -2.05
C ASP A 63 -4.02 -10.16 -2.78
N GLU A 64 -4.04 -10.17 -4.12
CA GLU A 64 -3.45 -9.11 -4.92
C GLU A 64 -4.19 -7.77 -4.72
N ARG A 65 -5.52 -7.80 -4.69
CA ARG A 65 -6.37 -6.64 -4.44
C ARG A 65 -6.13 -6.07 -3.03
N ASN A 66 -6.10 -6.94 -2.02
CA ASN A 66 -5.81 -6.58 -0.63
C ASN A 66 -4.42 -5.96 -0.50
N ASN A 67 -3.41 -6.52 -1.18
CA ASN A 67 -2.07 -5.94 -1.15
C ASN A 67 -2.04 -4.53 -1.79
N LEU A 68 -2.73 -4.29 -2.91
CA LEU A 68 -2.79 -2.94 -3.50
C LEU A 68 -3.50 -1.94 -2.59
N HIS A 69 -4.62 -2.34 -1.97
CA HIS A 69 -5.31 -1.50 -0.99
C HIS A 69 -4.42 -1.20 0.22
N TYR A 70 -3.72 -2.20 0.75
CA TYR A 70 -2.74 -2.02 1.83
C TYR A 70 -1.67 -0.98 1.45
N LEU A 71 -1.04 -1.12 0.28
CA LEU A 71 0.00 -0.20 -0.19
C LEU A 71 -0.50 1.24 -0.33
N ILE A 72 -1.69 1.43 -0.92
CA ILE A 72 -2.30 2.76 -1.04
C ILE A 72 -2.62 3.35 0.34
N GLY A 73 -3.19 2.53 1.25
CA GLY A 73 -3.51 2.95 2.61
C GLY A 73 -2.28 3.43 3.38
N ILE A 74 -1.16 2.72 3.28
CA ILE A 74 0.13 3.13 3.86
C ILE A 74 0.61 4.47 3.29
N LEU A 75 0.47 4.69 1.98
CA LEU A 75 0.86 5.94 1.36
C LEU A 75 0.00 7.12 1.81
N PHE A 76 -1.31 6.93 2.01
CA PHE A 76 -2.18 7.95 2.58
C PHE A 76 -1.89 8.21 4.05
N GLN A 77 -1.59 7.16 4.82
CA GLN A 77 -1.20 7.28 6.21
C GLN A 77 0.10 8.09 6.37
N LYS A 78 1.11 7.83 5.54
CA LYS A 78 2.35 8.65 5.47
C LYS A 78 2.07 10.13 5.15
N GLN A 79 1.01 10.42 4.40
CA GLN A 79 0.55 11.77 4.09
C GLN A 79 -0.38 12.38 5.16
N LYS A 80 -0.62 11.69 6.28
CA LYS A 80 -1.58 12.07 7.33
C LYS A 80 -3.03 12.20 6.83
N LYS A 81 -3.36 11.57 5.70
CA LYS A 81 -4.72 11.50 5.15
C LYS A 81 -5.44 10.28 5.72
N GLU A 82 -5.66 10.29 7.02
CA GLU A 82 -6.13 9.14 7.80
C GLU A 82 -7.48 8.58 7.31
N GLN A 83 -8.41 9.45 6.91
CA GLN A 83 -9.71 9.00 6.39
C GLN A 83 -9.57 8.16 5.11
N LEU A 84 -8.71 8.60 4.18
CA LEU A 84 -8.45 7.86 2.95
C LEU A 84 -7.69 6.56 3.22
N ALA A 85 -6.76 6.59 4.18
CA ALA A 85 -6.04 5.40 4.61
C ALA A 85 -7.01 4.33 5.13
N ILE A 86 -7.95 4.72 6.00
CA ILE A 86 -8.98 3.81 6.52
C ILE A 86 -9.87 3.25 5.43
N THR A 87 -10.31 4.06 4.46
CA THR A 87 -11.11 3.54 3.34
C THR A 87 -10.40 2.40 2.59
N HIS A 88 -9.09 2.50 2.42
CA HIS A 88 -8.34 1.41 1.80
C HIS A 88 -8.07 0.24 2.75
N PHE A 89 -7.74 0.49 4.00
CA PHE A 89 -7.56 -0.58 4.99
C PHE A 89 -8.86 -1.36 5.24
N ASP A 90 -10.02 -0.71 5.15
CA ASP A 90 -11.31 -1.37 5.27
C ASP A 90 -11.49 -2.45 4.20
N GLU A 91 -11.04 -2.20 2.97
CA GLU A 91 -11.06 -3.23 1.93
C GLU A 91 -10.07 -4.38 2.22
N VAL A 92 -8.93 -4.11 2.87
CA VAL A 92 -7.97 -5.16 3.28
C VAL A 92 -8.57 -6.09 4.33
N PHE A 93 -9.28 -5.56 5.32
CA PHE A 93 -9.85 -6.31 6.45
C PHE A 93 -11.31 -6.69 6.24
N LYS A 94 -11.84 -6.51 5.03
CA LYS A 94 -13.22 -6.84 4.65
C LYS A 94 -13.43 -8.34 4.61
N THR A 95 -12.47 -9.06 4.06
CA THR A 95 -12.41 -10.52 4.13
C THR A 95 -11.46 -10.92 5.24
N GLU A 96 -11.78 -12.01 5.92
CA GLU A 96 -10.86 -12.66 6.84
C GLU A 96 -10.11 -13.73 6.04
N PRO A 97 -8.92 -13.44 5.46
CA PRO A 97 -8.10 -14.49 4.88
C PRO A 97 -7.68 -15.45 5.99
N ASP A 98 -7.58 -16.73 5.61
CA ASP A 98 -7.11 -17.78 6.51
C ASP A 98 -5.74 -17.44 7.11
N PHE A 99 -4.90 -16.74 6.34
CA PHE A 99 -3.56 -16.35 6.74
C PHE A 99 -3.24 -14.90 6.40
N TYR A 100 -2.73 -14.16 7.39
CA TYR A 100 -2.05 -12.89 7.19
C TYR A 100 -0.56 -13.03 7.47
N GLU A 101 0.27 -12.58 6.52
CA GLU A 101 1.67 -12.31 6.84
C GLU A 101 1.75 -11.10 7.78
N TYR A 102 2.41 -11.26 8.93
CA TYR A 102 2.60 -10.14 9.86
C TYR A 102 3.39 -8.99 9.21
N LYS A 103 2.83 -7.78 9.28
CA LYS A 103 3.47 -6.54 8.85
C LYS A 103 3.61 -5.61 10.06
N LYS A 104 4.80 -5.04 10.25
CA LYS A 104 5.07 -4.13 11.39
C LYS A 104 4.16 -2.90 11.38
N GLU A 105 3.77 -2.49 10.18
CA GLU A 105 2.88 -1.36 9.90
C GLU A 105 1.47 -1.57 10.49
N TYR A 106 1.05 -2.81 10.79
CA TYR A 106 -0.24 -3.07 11.45
C TYR A 106 -0.40 -2.33 12.78
N ARG A 107 0.70 -2.07 13.50
CA ARG A 107 0.66 -1.21 14.70
C ARG A 107 0.21 0.20 14.38
N ASP A 108 0.71 0.78 13.30
CA ASP A 108 0.37 2.14 12.93
C ASP A 108 -1.06 2.19 12.36
N ILE A 109 -1.48 1.17 11.62
CA ILE A 109 -2.87 1.03 11.16
C ILE A 109 -3.84 1.01 12.36
N ILE A 110 -3.55 0.22 13.39
CA ILE A 110 -4.35 0.18 14.62
C ILE A 110 -4.45 1.55 15.28
N LYS A 111 -3.35 2.31 15.36
CA LYS A 111 -3.38 3.68 15.89
C LYS A 111 -4.29 4.59 15.08
N THR A 112 -4.24 4.47 13.75
CA THR A 112 -5.13 5.22 12.86
C THR A 112 -6.60 4.87 13.10
N TYR A 113 -6.96 3.59 13.21
CA TYR A 113 -8.33 3.19 13.57
C TYR A 113 -8.73 3.64 14.97
N LYS A 114 -7.86 3.51 15.97
CA LYS A 114 -8.12 3.96 17.34
C LYS A 114 -8.48 5.45 17.42
N LYS A 115 -7.84 6.26 16.58
CA LYS A 115 -8.07 7.70 16.47
C LYS A 115 -9.38 8.02 15.75
N MET A 116 -9.70 7.31 14.67
CA MET A 116 -10.75 7.71 13.72
C MET A 116 -12.05 6.90 13.86
N ASP A 117 -11.97 5.60 14.15
CA ASP A 117 -13.10 4.67 14.18
C ASP A 117 -12.84 3.50 15.14
N ARG A 118 -13.25 3.68 16.40
CA ARG A 118 -13.09 2.66 17.45
C ARG A 118 -13.95 1.43 17.25
N GLN A 119 -15.05 1.53 16.50
CA GLN A 119 -15.92 0.39 16.25
C GLN A 119 -15.24 -0.58 15.29
N LYS A 120 -14.69 -0.06 14.18
CA LYS A 120 -13.90 -0.88 13.24
C LYS A 120 -12.62 -1.43 13.84
N LEU A 121 -12.02 -0.71 14.79
CA LEU A 121 -10.86 -1.23 15.52
C LEU A 121 -11.15 -2.60 16.17
N GLN A 122 -12.34 -2.79 16.77
CA GLN A 122 -12.66 -4.07 17.43
C GLN A 122 -12.72 -5.23 16.43
N HIS A 123 -13.28 -5.00 15.25
CA HIS A 123 -13.29 -5.98 14.16
C HIS A 123 -11.86 -6.38 13.77
N ILE A 124 -10.99 -5.40 13.53
CA ILE A 124 -9.60 -5.64 13.12
C ILE A 124 -8.80 -6.38 14.20
N LEU A 125 -8.99 -6.02 15.47
CA LEU A 125 -8.35 -6.73 16.57
C LEU A 125 -8.82 -8.18 16.68
N ALA A 126 -10.10 -8.47 16.40
CA ALA A 126 -10.61 -9.84 16.35
C ALA A 126 -9.99 -10.64 15.18
N VAL A 127 -9.83 -10.01 14.01
CA VAL A 127 -9.10 -10.61 12.88
C VAL A 127 -7.67 -10.96 13.28
N PHE A 128 -6.94 -10.04 13.91
CA PHE A 128 -5.57 -10.30 14.35
C PHE A 128 -5.46 -11.32 15.48
N GLU A 129 -6.43 -11.41 16.39
CA GLU A 129 -6.41 -12.45 17.43
C GLU A 129 -6.52 -13.85 16.81
N LYS A 130 -7.38 -14.06 15.79
CA LYS A 130 -7.44 -15.32 15.05
C LYS A 130 -6.09 -15.67 14.40
N GLN A 131 -5.39 -14.67 13.88
CA GLN A 131 -4.06 -14.85 13.28
C GLN A 131 -2.95 -15.14 14.30
N SER A 132 -3.19 -14.88 15.58
CA SER A 132 -2.20 -15.12 16.63
C SER A 132 -1.91 -16.60 16.87
N ASP A 133 -2.83 -17.49 16.45
CA ASP A 133 -2.62 -18.95 16.45
C ASP A 133 -1.56 -19.36 15.43
N HIS A 134 -1.40 -18.59 14.35
CA HIS A 134 -0.42 -18.85 13.28
C HIS A 134 0.88 -18.08 13.48
N ASP A 135 0.80 -16.85 14.01
CA ASP A 135 1.96 -15.99 14.26
C ASP A 135 1.76 -15.16 15.53
N GLU A 136 2.53 -15.51 16.58
CA GLU A 136 2.45 -14.88 17.90
C GLU A 136 2.65 -13.36 17.89
N ARG A 137 3.24 -12.78 16.82
CA ARG A 137 3.44 -11.33 16.71
C ARG A 137 2.11 -10.59 16.64
N PHE A 138 1.04 -11.21 16.13
CA PHE A 138 -0.30 -10.63 16.14
C PHE A 138 -0.87 -10.45 17.54
N SER A 139 -0.54 -11.34 18.50
CA SER A 139 -0.99 -11.22 19.90
C SER A 139 -0.51 -9.91 20.56
N LYS A 140 0.60 -9.32 20.06
CA LYS A 140 1.18 -8.08 20.57
C LYS A 140 0.46 -6.83 20.05
N LEU A 141 -0.42 -6.97 19.06
CA LEU A 141 -1.14 -5.85 18.44
C LEU A 141 -2.32 -5.34 19.29
N LYS A 142 -2.88 -6.15 20.20
CA LYS A 142 -3.94 -5.72 21.14
C LYS A 142 -3.48 -4.69 22.17
N TYR A 143 -2.17 -4.57 22.38
CA TYR A 143 -1.56 -3.66 23.35
C TYR A 143 -0.98 -2.40 22.71
N VAL A 144 -1.41 -2.05 21.49
CA VAL A 144 -0.96 -0.83 20.84
C VAL A 144 -1.60 0.39 21.53
N GLU A 145 -0.75 1.16 22.21
CA GLU A 145 -1.07 2.45 22.83
C GLU A 145 -1.41 3.54 21.79
#